data_AF-A0A2E5NPW7-F1
#
_entry.id   AF-A0A2E5NPW7-F1
#
_cell.length_a   1.000
_cell.length_b   1.000
_cell.length_c   1.000
_cell.angle_alpha   90.00
_cell.angle_beta   90.00
_cell.angle_gamma   90.00
#
_symmetry.space_group_name_H-M   'P 1'
#
loop_
_entity.id
_entity.type
_entity.pdbx_description
1 polymer ?
#
loop_
_entity_poly.entity_id
_entity_poly.type
_entity_poly.pdbx_seq_one_letter_code
_entity_poly.pdbx_strand_id
1 'polypeptide(L)'
;MTRRLRSRSFAPVLLLALLAAACVPSGEPVSWEDKADESGQGLVEREFVAACLEANDDLGSVKSKNFCGCVLDGVQDAVTFEEFKELDDFIDKHRDEVTSGMLTEHFGWFVEVTEACAG
;
A
#
# COMPACT_ATOMS: atom_id res chain seq x y z
N MET A 1 2.39 -52.56 -40.27
CA MET A 1 3.41 -52.09 -39.30
C MET A 1 3.31 -50.57 -39.20
N THR A 2 2.64 -50.06 -38.17
CA THR A 2 2.39 -48.63 -37.93
C THR A 2 3.61 -47.98 -37.26
N ARG A 3 4.08 -46.86 -37.83
CA ARG A 3 5.21 -46.06 -37.32
C ARG A 3 4.86 -45.50 -35.93
N ARG A 4 5.61 -45.86 -34.89
CA ARG A 4 5.63 -45.11 -33.63
C ARG A 4 6.50 -43.86 -33.84
N LEU A 5 5.86 -42.70 -34.01
CA LEU A 5 6.54 -41.42 -33.82
C LEU A 5 6.92 -41.32 -32.33
N ARG A 6 8.20 -41.50 -32.04
CA ARG A 6 8.78 -41.25 -30.72
C ARG A 6 8.80 -39.73 -30.51
N SER A 7 7.68 -39.20 -30.04
CA SER A 7 7.55 -37.80 -29.63
C SER A 7 8.57 -37.54 -28.51
N ARG A 8 9.41 -36.54 -28.73
CA ARG A 8 10.55 -36.17 -27.91
C ARG A 8 9.98 -35.39 -26.72
N SER A 9 9.78 -36.05 -25.59
CA SER A 9 9.28 -35.43 -24.36
C SER A 9 10.28 -34.39 -23.83
N PHE A 10 10.12 -33.14 -24.25
CA PHE A 10 10.79 -31.96 -23.67
C PHE A 10 9.91 -31.24 -22.64
N ALA A 11 8.87 -31.90 -22.12
CA ALA A 11 7.88 -31.29 -21.23
C ALA A 11 8.33 -30.97 -19.79
N PRO A 12 9.33 -31.62 -19.14
CA PRO A 12 9.55 -31.37 -17.72
C PRO A 12 10.41 -30.13 -17.43
N VAL A 13 11.13 -29.59 -18.42
CA VAL A 13 12.05 -28.45 -18.19
C VAL A 13 11.30 -27.12 -18.15
N LEU A 14 10.16 -27.00 -18.85
CA LEU A 14 9.39 -25.76 -18.90
C LEU A 14 8.64 -25.45 -17.58
N LEU A 15 8.35 -26.47 -16.77
CA LEU A 15 7.67 -26.32 -15.48
C LEU A 15 8.58 -25.81 -14.34
N LEU A 16 9.90 -26.04 -14.43
CA LEU A 16 10.85 -25.59 -13.40
C LEU A 16 11.26 -24.12 -13.56
N ALA A 17 11.14 -23.54 -14.76
CA ALA A 17 11.48 -22.13 -15.00
C ALA A 17 10.43 -21.14 -14.47
N LEU A 18 9.17 -21.58 -14.31
CA LEU A 18 8.07 -20.73 -13.84
C LEU A 18 8.05 -20.52 -12.32
N LEU A 19 8.82 -21.29 -11.56
CA LEU A 19 8.91 -21.17 -10.09
C LEU A 19 9.94 -20.14 -9.61
N ALA A 20 10.74 -19.57 -10.52
CA ALA A 20 11.80 -18.62 -10.16
C ALA A 20 11.34 -17.15 -10.15
N ALA A 21 10.11 -16.84 -10.56
CA ALA A 21 9.61 -15.46 -10.68
C ALA A 21 8.91 -14.93 -9.41
N ALA A 22 8.77 -15.72 -8.35
CA ALA A 22 8.03 -15.32 -7.14
C ALA A 22 8.91 -14.94 -5.93
N CYS A 23 10.20 -14.66 -6.16
CA CYS A 23 11.00 -14.00 -5.12
C CYS A 23 10.62 -12.52 -5.12
N VAL A 24 9.55 -12.17 -4.40
CA VAL A 24 9.22 -10.78 -4.09
C VAL A 24 10.43 -10.22 -3.36
N PRO A 25 11.13 -9.20 -3.90
CA PRO A 25 12.22 -8.59 -3.17
C PRO A 25 11.66 -8.08 -1.83
N SER A 26 12.27 -8.51 -0.73
CA SER A 26 11.95 -8.11 0.65
C SER A 26 12.25 -6.63 0.93
N GLY A 27 12.34 -5.79 -0.10
CA GLY A 27 12.63 -4.37 0.03
C GLY A 27 11.47 -3.60 0.65
N GLU A 28 11.78 -2.46 1.24
CA GLU A 28 10.79 -1.45 1.59
C GLU A 28 10.06 -0.98 0.31
N PRO A 29 8.75 -0.70 0.38
CA PRO A 29 8.02 -0.15 -0.77
C PRO A 29 8.68 1.14 -1.29
N VAL A 30 8.78 1.25 -2.61
CA VAL A 30 9.27 2.42 -3.35
C VAL A 30 8.19 3.07 -4.22
N SER A 31 6.98 2.50 -4.25
CA SER A 31 5.80 3.01 -4.92
C SER A 31 4.52 2.63 -4.18
N TRP A 32 3.39 3.26 -4.53
CA TRP A 32 2.09 2.94 -3.95
C TRP A 32 1.66 1.51 -4.23
N GLU A 33 1.91 1.01 -5.45
CA GLU A 33 1.47 -0.30 -5.96
C GLU A 33 2.41 -1.45 -5.56
N ASP A 34 3.51 -1.15 -4.87
CA ASP A 34 4.47 -2.17 -4.46
C ASP A 34 3.82 -3.21 -3.55
N LYS A 35 4.11 -4.48 -3.84
CA LYS A 35 3.56 -5.64 -3.11
C LYS A 35 2.02 -5.62 -3.10
N ALA A 36 1.45 -5.32 -4.27
CA ALA A 36 0.02 -5.44 -4.53
C ALA A 36 -0.51 -6.83 -4.15
N ASP A 37 -1.69 -6.86 -3.54
CA ASP A 37 -2.42 -8.10 -3.25
C ASP A 37 -3.21 -8.60 -4.48
N GLU A 38 -4.07 -9.60 -4.29
CA GLU A 38 -4.89 -10.16 -5.36
C GLU A 38 -5.89 -9.14 -5.97
N SER A 39 -6.20 -8.06 -5.26
CA SER A 39 -7.07 -6.98 -5.73
C SER A 39 -6.32 -5.89 -6.52
N GLY A 40 -4.98 -5.91 -6.49
CA GLY A 40 -4.13 -4.91 -7.11
C GLY A 40 -3.77 -3.73 -6.18
N GLN A 41 -4.30 -3.71 -4.95
CA GLN A 41 -3.98 -2.68 -3.98
C GLN A 41 -2.62 -2.94 -3.36
N GLY A 42 -1.73 -1.95 -3.36
CA GLY A 42 -0.37 -2.03 -2.84
C GLY A 42 -0.29 -2.16 -1.31
N LEU A 43 0.87 -2.55 -0.79
CA LEU A 43 1.04 -2.77 0.66
C LEU A 43 0.84 -1.48 1.45
N VAL A 44 1.41 -0.37 1.00
CA VAL A 44 1.32 0.92 1.72
C VAL A 44 -0.13 1.37 1.83
N GLU A 45 -0.89 1.27 0.74
CA GLU A 45 -2.31 1.64 0.71
C GLU A 45 -3.14 0.83 1.72
N ARG A 46 -2.88 -0.48 1.80
CA ARG A 46 -3.59 -1.37 2.73
C ARG A 46 -3.24 -1.08 4.18
N GLU A 47 -1.95 -0.90 4.49
CA GLU A 47 -1.49 -0.62 5.85
C GLU A 47 -1.94 0.78 6.31
N PHE A 48 -1.92 1.77 5.42
CA PHE A 48 -2.44 3.11 5.70
C PHE A 48 -3.93 3.05 6.09
N VAL A 49 -4.75 2.39 5.27
CA VAL A 49 -6.18 2.25 5.56
C VAL A 49 -6.40 1.45 6.84
N ALA A 50 -5.64 0.39 7.09
CA ALA A 50 -5.73 -0.40 8.32
C ALA A 50 -5.43 0.45 9.57
N ALA A 51 -4.33 1.20 9.57
CA ALA A 51 -3.93 2.08 10.66
C ALA A 51 -4.95 3.21 10.87
N CYS A 52 -5.45 3.82 9.79
CA CYS A 52 -6.50 4.84 9.87
C CYS A 52 -7.79 4.28 10.47
N LEU A 53 -8.19 3.06 10.08
CA LEU A 53 -9.38 2.40 10.62
C LEU A 53 -9.23 2.10 12.12
N GLU A 54 -8.05 1.65 12.55
CA GLU A 54 -7.73 1.43 13.97
C GLU A 54 -7.79 2.73 14.77
N ALA A 55 -7.29 3.83 14.20
CA ALA A 55 -7.32 5.14 14.85
C ALA A 55 -8.72 5.79 14.92
N ASN A 56 -9.68 5.31 14.15
CA ASN A 56 -11.04 5.86 14.03
C ASN A 56 -12.12 4.80 14.24
N ASP A 57 -11.87 3.82 15.12
CA ASP A 57 -12.78 2.69 15.37
C ASP A 57 -14.11 3.12 16.03
N ASP A 58 -14.12 4.29 16.67
CA ASP A 58 -15.25 4.94 17.32
C ASP A 58 -16.31 5.50 16.35
N LEU A 59 -15.92 5.84 15.11
CA LEU A 59 -16.83 6.37 14.09
C LEU A 59 -17.83 5.32 13.55
N GLY A 60 -17.55 4.03 13.80
CA GLY A 60 -18.30 2.90 13.26
C GLY A 60 -17.87 2.53 11.83
N SER A 61 -17.83 1.21 11.56
CA SER A 61 -17.14 0.63 10.40
C SER A 61 -17.41 1.29 9.03
N VAL A 62 -18.66 1.67 8.74
CA VAL A 62 -18.99 2.30 7.44
C VAL A 62 -18.40 3.71 7.34
N LYS A 63 -18.50 4.49 8.42
CA LYS A 63 -18.00 5.87 8.44
C LYS A 63 -16.48 5.89 8.44
N SER A 64 -15.83 5.04 9.25
CA SER A 64 -14.37 4.93 9.27
C SER A 64 -13.82 4.51 7.90
N LYS A 65 -14.46 3.55 7.21
CA LYS A 65 -14.04 3.15 5.86
C LYS A 65 -14.14 4.27 4.84
N ASN A 66 -15.25 5.01 4.84
CA ASN A 66 -15.43 6.14 3.92
C ASN A 66 -14.41 7.25 4.20
N PHE A 67 -14.19 7.56 5.48
CA PHE A 67 -13.21 8.56 5.90
C PHE A 67 -11.79 8.15 5.49
N CYS A 68 -11.35 6.95 5.85
CA CYS A 68 -10.00 6.49 5.55
C CYS A 68 -9.72 6.31 4.06
N GLY A 69 -10.73 5.89 3.28
CA GLY A 69 -10.63 5.88 1.82
C GLY A 69 -10.45 7.29 1.25
N CYS A 70 -11.28 8.24 1.69
CA CYS A 70 -11.15 9.64 1.28
C CYS A 70 -9.76 10.22 1.62
N VAL A 71 -9.25 9.94 2.82
CA VAL A 71 -7.93 10.44 3.22
C VAL A 71 -6.82 9.84 2.36
N LEU A 72 -6.86 8.53 2.07
CA LEU A 72 -5.88 7.89 1.19
C LEU A 72 -5.91 8.53 -0.21
N ASP A 73 -7.10 8.67 -0.80
CA ASP A 73 -7.26 9.29 -2.13
C ASP A 73 -6.69 10.73 -2.12
N GLY A 74 -7.02 11.52 -1.09
CA GLY A 74 -6.52 12.89 -0.95
C GLY A 74 -5.01 12.98 -0.73
N VAL A 75 -4.41 12.03 -0.01
CA VAL A 75 -2.95 11.94 0.15
C VAL A 75 -2.29 11.67 -1.20
N GLN A 76 -2.79 10.68 -1.95
CA GLN A 76 -2.25 10.32 -3.26
C GLN A 76 -2.37 11.44 -4.30
N ASP A 77 -3.43 12.26 -4.20
CA ASP A 77 -3.62 13.44 -5.05
C ASP A 77 -2.73 14.62 -4.64
N ALA A 78 -2.42 14.76 -3.35
CA ALA A 78 -1.69 15.91 -2.81
C ALA A 78 -0.16 15.78 -2.96
N VAL A 79 0.38 14.57 -2.86
CA VAL A 79 1.83 14.36 -2.73
C VAL A 79 2.35 13.17 -3.53
N THR A 80 3.64 13.19 -3.81
CA THR A 80 4.37 12.04 -4.33
C THR A 80 4.55 10.95 -3.25
N PHE A 81 4.87 9.73 -3.67
CA PHE A 81 5.19 8.65 -2.73
C PHE A 81 6.40 8.98 -1.84
N GLU A 82 7.39 9.71 -2.36
CA GLU A 82 8.58 10.13 -1.59
C GLU A 82 8.20 11.14 -0.49
N GLU A 83 7.37 12.14 -0.81
CA GLU A 83 6.84 13.09 0.19
C GLU A 83 5.92 12.42 1.22
N PHE A 84 5.14 11.41 0.82
CA PHE A 84 4.39 10.58 1.77
C PHE A 84 5.32 9.86 2.75
N LYS A 85 6.44 9.31 2.26
CA LYS A 85 7.42 8.66 3.15
C LYS A 85 8.01 9.64 4.17
N GLU A 86 8.19 10.91 3.83
CA GLU A 86 8.65 11.90 4.80
C GLU A 86 7.64 12.09 5.96
N LEU A 87 6.32 12.03 5.67
CA LEU A 87 5.28 12.02 6.70
C LEU A 87 5.34 10.74 7.54
N ASP A 88 5.43 9.58 6.90
CA ASP A 88 5.49 8.28 7.58
C ASP A 88 6.71 8.20 8.52
N ASP A 89 7.89 8.56 8.03
CA ASP A 89 9.14 8.62 8.81
C ASP A 89 9.03 9.62 9.97
N PHE A 90 8.36 10.76 9.76
CA PHE A 90 8.13 11.74 10.81
C PHE A 90 7.22 11.20 11.91
N ILE A 91 6.10 10.56 11.54
CA ILE A 91 5.16 9.97 12.50
C ILE A 91 5.83 8.82 13.24
N ASP A 92 6.58 7.93 12.58
CA ASP A 92 7.28 6.83 13.24
C ASP A 92 8.28 7.36 14.28
N LYS A 93 9.09 8.35 13.90
CA LYS A 93 10.11 8.93 14.77
C LYS A 93 9.52 9.72 15.94
N HIS A 94 8.40 10.40 15.74
CA HIS A 94 7.78 11.29 16.72
C HIS A 94 6.48 10.73 17.30
N ARG A 95 6.21 9.43 17.15
CA ARG A 95 4.92 8.79 17.44
C ARG A 95 4.32 9.17 18.80
N ASP A 96 5.15 9.22 19.83
CA ASP A 96 4.71 9.47 21.21
C ASP A 96 4.52 10.97 21.54
N GLU A 97 4.97 11.87 20.66
CA GLU A 97 4.97 13.32 20.87
C GLU A 97 4.35 14.12 19.71
N VAL A 98 3.94 13.46 18.63
CA VAL A 98 3.34 14.10 17.47
C VAL A 98 2.06 14.83 17.88
N THR A 99 1.94 16.08 17.43
CA THR A 99 0.77 16.91 17.69
C THR A 99 0.17 17.43 16.39
N SER A 100 -1.10 17.82 16.42
CA SER A 100 -1.74 18.49 15.29
C SER A 100 -0.96 19.73 14.84
N GLY A 101 -0.39 20.51 15.76
CA GLY A 101 0.43 21.67 15.41
C GLY A 101 1.69 21.31 14.63
N MET A 102 2.38 20.23 15.02
CA MET A 102 3.55 19.72 14.29
C MET A 102 3.18 19.24 12.88
N LEU A 103 2.04 18.55 12.75
CA LEU A 103 1.52 18.12 11.45
C LEU A 103 1.12 19.32 10.58
N THR A 104 0.46 20.34 11.12
CA THR A 104 0.14 21.56 10.36
C THR A 104 1.40 22.28 9.88
N GLU A 105 2.46 22.34 10.70
CA GLU A 105 3.70 23.04 10.36
C GLU A 105 4.50 22.34 9.25
N HIS A 106 4.61 21.02 9.30
CA HIS A 106 5.46 20.24 8.39
C HIS A 106 4.70 19.56 7.25
N PHE A 107 3.44 19.22 7.50
CA PHE A 107 2.60 18.42 6.61
C PHE A 107 1.18 19.02 6.53
N GLY A 108 1.09 20.34 6.37
CA GLY A 108 -0.20 21.05 6.32
C GLY A 108 -1.18 20.46 5.31
N TRP A 109 -0.67 19.92 4.19
CA TRP A 109 -1.45 19.17 3.21
C TRP A 109 -2.21 17.96 3.80
N PHE A 110 -1.61 17.25 4.77
CA PHE A 110 -2.24 16.09 5.42
C PHE A 110 -3.39 16.53 6.32
N VAL A 111 -3.20 17.64 7.05
CA VAL A 111 -4.26 18.25 7.85
C VAL A 111 -5.40 18.73 6.94
N GLU A 112 -5.10 19.40 5.84
CA GLU A 112 -6.11 19.87 4.88
C GLU A 112 -6.91 18.70 4.27
N VAL A 113 -6.24 17.61 3.87
CA VAL A 113 -6.90 16.40 3.36
C VAL A 113 -7.81 15.78 4.42
N THR A 114 -7.32 15.59 5.65
CA THR A 114 -8.11 14.98 6.73
C THR A 114 -9.32 15.83 7.11
N GLU A 115 -9.19 17.15 7.14
CA GLU A 115 -10.31 18.07 7.38
C GLU A 115 -11.34 18.03 6.24
N ALA A 116 -10.89 17.99 4.98
CA ALA A 116 -11.78 17.88 3.82
C ALA A 116 -12.59 16.57 3.83
N CYS A 117 -12.01 15.48 4.34
CA CYS A 117 -12.67 14.18 4.43
C CYS A 117 -13.59 14.01 5.65
N ALA A 118 -13.49 14.89 6.64
CA ALA A 118 -14.31 14.83 7.86
C ALA A 118 -15.73 15.40 7.69
N GLY A 119 -16.02 16.04 6.55
CA GLY A 119 -17.26 16.76 6.23
C GLY A 119 -18.49 15.90 5.94
#